data_AF-A0A5E5BAJ4-F1
#
_entry.id   AF-A0A5E5BAJ4-F1
#
_cell.length_a   1.000
_cell.length_b   1.000
_cell.length_c   1.000
_cell.angle_alpha   90.00
_cell.angle_beta   90.00
_cell.angle_gamma   90.00
#
_symmetry.space_group_name_H-M   'P 1'
#
loop_
_entity.id
_entity.type
_entity.pdbx_description
1 polymer ?
#
loop_
_entity_poly.entity_id
_entity_poly.type
_entity_poly.pdbx_seq_one_letter_code
_entity_poly.pdbx_strand_id
1 'polypeptide(L)' 'MATLEWVDWFNNRRLFGPIGNIPPAEAEAAYYANLAGSAAVA' A
#
# COMPACT_ATOMS: atom_id res chain seq x y z
N MET A 1 -22.02 7.25 -2.37
CA MET A 1 -21.24 7.12 -3.62
C MET A 1 -20.38 5.89 -3.47
N ALA A 2 -20.81 4.76 -4.03
CA ALA A 2 -20.24 3.45 -3.68
C ALA A 2 -18.79 3.24 -4.14
N THR A 3 -18.32 3.99 -5.14
CA THR A 3 -16.98 3.82 -5.73
C THR A 3 -15.87 4.32 -4.81
N LEU A 4 -16.02 5.51 -4.22
CA LEU A 4 -15.03 6.06 -3.29
C LEU A 4 -14.95 5.24 -1.99
N GLU A 5 -16.10 4.74 -1.52
CA GLU A 5 -16.16 3.88 -0.34
C GLU A 5 -15.46 2.53 -0.58
N TRP A 6 -15.61 1.97 -1.78
CA TRP A 6 -14.89 0.75 -2.17
C TRP A 6 -13.38 0.96 -2.27
N VAL A 7 -12.95 2.08 -2.86
CA VAL A 7 -11.52 2.45 -2.98
C VAL A 7 -10.88 2.64 -1.61
N ASP A 8 -11.55 3.34 -0.69
CA ASP A 8 -11.05 3.51 0.68
C ASP A 8 -10.92 2.17 1.40
N TRP A 9 -11.95 1.32 1.32
CA TRP A 9 -11.91 -0.01 1.93
C TRP A 9 -10.78 -0.87 1.35
N PHE A 10 -10.59 -0.86 0.03
CA PHE A 10 -9.57 -1.65 -0.65
C PHE A 10 -8.15 -1.20 -0.28
N ASN A 11 -7.88 0.10 -0.29
CA ASN A 11 -6.53 0.64 -0.10
C ASN A 11 -6.10 0.72 1.37
N ASN A 12 -7.06 0.96 2.29
CA ASN A 12 -6.75 1.24 3.69
C ASN A 12 -7.22 0.18 4.68
N ARG A 13 -8.18 -0.70 4.33
CA ARG A 13 -8.86 -1.59 5.30
C ARG A 13 -8.88 -3.07 4.92
N ARG A 14 -8.48 -3.43 3.69
CA ARG A 14 -8.55 -4.80 3.20
C ARG A 14 -7.48 -5.68 3.86
N LEU A 15 -7.93 -6.56 4.76
CA LEU A 15 -7.09 -7.49 5.53
C LEU A 15 -7.16 -8.96 5.08
N PHE A 16 -7.86 -9.29 3.99
CA PHE A 16 -8.08 -10.69 3.58
C PHE A 16 -7.39 -11.05 2.24
N GLY A 17 -6.25 -11.75 2.33
CA GLY A 17 -5.56 -12.48 1.25
C GLY A 17 -4.08 -12.77 1.58
N PRO A 18 -3.49 -13.92 1.18
CA PRO A 18 -2.13 -14.29 1.57
C PRO A 18 -1.08 -13.54 0.74
N ILE A 19 -0.72 -12.32 1.18
CA ILE A 19 0.63 -11.74 1.23
C ILE A 19 0.64 -10.74 2.42
N GLY A 20 0.99 -11.20 3.62
CA GLY A 20 1.49 -10.35 4.71
C GLY A 20 0.50 -9.51 5.56
N ASN A 21 -0.82 -9.54 5.33
CA ASN A 21 -1.82 -8.76 6.11
C ASN A 21 -1.66 -7.22 6.10
N ILE A 22 -0.91 -6.66 5.15
CA ILE A 22 -0.74 -5.20 5.03
C ILE A 22 -1.63 -4.61 3.93
N PRO A 23 -2.28 -3.45 4.15
CA PRO A 23 -3.03 -2.76 3.11
C PRO A 23 -2.12 -2.32 1.94
N PRO A 24 -2.67 -2.22 0.71
CA PRO A 24 -1.92 -1.76 -0.46
C PRO A 24 -1.19 -0.42 -0.24
N ALA A 25 -1.83 0.54 0.44
CA ALA A 25 -1.22 1.84 0.71
C ALA A 25 0.08 1.74 1.53
N GLU A 26 0.13 0.83 2.50
CA GLU A 26 1.33 0.60 3.31
C GLU A 26 2.43 -0.10 2.51
N ALA A 27 2.06 -1.07 1.67
CA ALA A 27 3.00 -1.76 0.79
C ALA A 27 3.64 -0.80 -0.22
N GLU A 28 2.85 0.07 -0.84
CA GLU A 28 3.35 1.10 -1.75
C GLU A 28 4.27 2.09 -1.05
N ALA A 29 3.90 2.55 0.15
CA ALA A 29 4.74 3.45 0.94
C ALA A 29 6.12 2.82 1.25
N ALA A 30 6.14 1.55 1.65
CA ALA A 30 7.39 0.82 1.90
C ALA A 30 8.24 0.66 0.64
N TYR A 31 7.59 0.40 -0.51
CA TYR A 31 8.27 0.31 -1.80
C TYR A 31 8.94 1.64 -2.19
N TYR A 32 8.21 2.75 -2.12
CA TYR A 32 8.76 4.06 -2.46
C TYR A 32 9.84 4.53 -1.50
N ALA A 33 9.73 4.22 -0.21
CA ALA A 33 10.79 4.48 0.76
C ALA A 33 12.09 3.73 0.41
N ASN A 34 11.99 2.45 0.04
CA ASN A 34 13.14 1.66 -0.42
C ASN A 34 13.73 2.20 -1.72
N LEU A 35 12.87 2.56 -2.67
CA LEU A 35 13.31 3.11 -3.96
C LEU A 35 14.04 4.46 -3.77
N ALA A 36 13.49 5.35 -2.95
CA ALA A 36 14.11 6.64 -2.63
C ALA A 36 15.44 6.46 -1.89
N GLY A 37 15.49 5.53 -0.92
CA GLY A 37 16.73 5.19 -0.23
C GLY A 37 17.79 4.62 -1.17
N SER A 38 17.39 3.76 -2.11
CA SER A 38 18.30 3.19 -3.11
C SER A 38 18.83 4.23 -4.10
N ALA A 39 18.00 5.21 -4.48
CA ALA A 39 18.40 6.32 -5.34
C ALA A 39 19.35 7.31 -4.65
N ALA A 40 19.31 7.42 -3.32
CA ALA A 40 20.20 8.29 -2.54
C ALA A 40 21.58 7.65 -2.23
N VAL A 41 21.72 6.33 -2.42
CA VAL A 41 22.96 5.57 -2.16
C VAL A 41 23.79 5.36 -3.45
N ALA A 42 23.28 5.77 -4.61
CA ALA A 42 23.96 5.75 -5.91
C ALA A 42 24.67 7.08 -6.22
#